data_AF-Q6J594-F1
#
_entry.id   AF-Q6J594-F1
#
_cell.length_a   1.000
_cell.length_b   1.000
_cell.length_c   1.000
_cell.angle_alpha   90.00
_cell.angle_beta   90.00
_cell.angle_gamma   90.00
#
_symmetry.space_group_name_H-M   'P 1'
#
loop_
_entity.id
_entity.type
_entity.pdbx_description
1 polymer ?
#
loop_
_entity_poly.entity_id
_entity_poly.type
_entity_poly.pdbx_seq_one_letter_code
_entity_poly.pdbx_strand_id
1 'polypeptide(L)'
;MKHFGEQSFEKVAYINFDNNPRMKTLFSGDYDIARLILGLKIESGVDIQAENTLIIFDEVQEVPQALSSLKYFYENAPQFYIVAAGSLLGVSLHHQVSFPVGKVDFLPLYPMDFHEFLTALSKQDLVKLLELKDWSLISAMKTTYIDLLRLYYFVGGMPEAVKVFIETQNVDEVRQVQRNLLMAYEQDFSKHIHDGQTVQKVRSIWASIPEQLAKENKKFIYAQLQKGTRSKDYEIALQCLKDSGLVHSVPRVKKPHLPLSVYQDNAFKLYGLDVVKAL
;
A
#
# COMPACT_ATOMS: atom_id res chain seq x y z
N MET A 1 -6.14 4.65 10.88
CA MET A 1 -5.59 5.87 11.51
C MET A 1 -6.58 6.55 12.44
N LYS A 2 -7.77 6.99 11.98
CA LYS A 2 -8.78 7.62 12.85
C LYS A 2 -9.13 6.77 14.07
N HIS A 3 -9.46 5.49 13.85
CA HIS A 3 -9.73 4.55 14.93
C HIS A 3 -8.57 4.43 15.94
N PHE A 4 -7.31 4.35 15.47
CA PHE A 4 -6.14 4.35 16.36
C PHE A 4 -6.03 5.65 17.16
N GLY A 5 -6.26 6.80 16.52
CA GLY A 5 -6.28 8.10 17.15
C GLY A 5 -7.32 8.19 18.25
N GLU A 6 -8.56 7.78 17.98
CA GLU A 6 -9.67 7.77 18.95
C GLU A 6 -9.43 6.85 20.16
N GLN A 7 -8.64 5.78 19.99
CA GLN A 7 -8.33 4.84 21.08
C GLN A 7 -7.10 5.27 21.90
N SER A 8 -6.18 6.05 21.32
CA SER A 8 -4.87 6.33 21.93
C SER A 8 -4.67 7.79 22.34
N PHE A 9 -5.53 8.70 21.85
CA PHE A 9 -5.43 10.15 22.08
C PHE A 9 -6.78 10.71 22.51
N GLU A 10 -6.75 11.81 23.26
CA GLU A 10 -7.97 12.52 23.68
C GLU A 10 -8.63 13.22 22.48
N LYS A 11 -7.81 13.73 21.55
CA LYS A 11 -8.26 14.50 20.39
C LYS A 11 -7.56 14.02 19.12
N VAL A 12 -8.28 14.09 18.01
CA VAL A 12 -7.75 13.79 16.67
C VAL A 12 -8.05 14.95 15.74
N ALA A 13 -7.00 15.65 15.29
CA ALA A 13 -7.10 16.65 14.24
C ALA A 13 -6.86 15.97 12.89
N TYR A 14 -7.92 15.74 12.12
CA TYR A 14 -7.84 15.10 10.81
C TYR A 14 -7.88 16.14 9.69
N ILE A 15 -6.89 16.10 8.79
CA ILE A 15 -6.76 17.00 7.66
C ILE A 15 -6.59 16.17 6.39
N ASN A 16 -7.48 16.37 5.42
CA ASN A 16 -7.36 15.80 4.08
C ASN A 16 -6.83 16.88 3.12
N PHE A 17 -5.74 16.55 2.43
CA PHE A 17 -5.05 17.43 1.50
C PHE A 17 -5.58 17.34 0.06
N ASP A 18 -6.38 16.32 -0.26
CA ASP A 18 -7.00 16.17 -1.57
C ASP A 18 -7.99 17.31 -1.83
N ASN A 19 -7.84 17.92 -3.01
CA ASN A 19 -8.60 19.08 -3.45
C ASN A 19 -8.77 20.19 -2.37
N ASN A 20 -7.72 20.45 -1.58
CA ASN A 20 -7.74 21.45 -0.51
C ASN A 20 -6.83 22.67 -0.78
N PRO A 21 -7.34 23.74 -1.43
CA PRO A 21 -6.58 24.96 -1.71
C PRO A 21 -6.11 25.71 -0.46
N ARG A 22 -6.84 25.60 0.66
CA ARG A 22 -6.46 26.25 1.91
C ARG A 22 -5.20 25.63 2.47
N MET A 23 -5.10 24.30 2.47
CA MET A 23 -3.89 23.61 2.89
C MET A 23 -2.72 23.89 1.93
N LYS A 24 -2.96 23.91 0.61
CA LYS A 24 -1.93 24.36 -0.35
C LYS A 24 -1.36 25.73 0.00
N THR A 25 -2.23 26.68 0.36
CA THR A 25 -1.83 28.04 0.72
C THR A 25 -1.16 28.12 2.09
N LEU A 26 -1.62 27.31 3.06
CA LEU A 26 -1.04 27.26 4.40
C LEU A 26 0.44 26.85 4.34
N PHE A 27 0.74 25.82 3.55
CA PHE A 27 2.08 25.22 3.40
C PHE A 27 2.93 25.84 2.29
N SER A 28 2.43 26.82 1.51
CA SER A 28 3.22 27.49 0.45
C SER A 28 4.15 28.61 0.96
N GLY A 29 4.10 28.95 2.25
CA GLY A 29 4.92 29.98 2.88
C GLY A 29 6.06 29.42 3.72
N ASP A 30 6.54 30.21 4.66
CA ASP A 30 7.56 29.78 5.62
C ASP A 30 7.00 28.72 6.59
N TYR A 31 7.86 27.75 6.97
CA TYR A 31 7.52 26.69 7.93
C TYR A 31 7.54 27.17 9.39
N ASP A 32 6.83 28.28 9.66
CA ASP A 32 6.53 28.71 11.02
C ASP A 32 5.52 27.76 11.64
N ILE A 33 5.97 26.95 12.59
CA ILE A 33 5.16 25.92 13.23
C ILE A 33 3.95 26.52 13.96
N ALA A 34 4.07 27.69 14.58
CA ALA A 34 2.96 28.29 15.29
C ALA A 34 1.84 28.69 14.32
N ARG A 35 2.21 29.24 13.15
CA ARG A 35 1.26 29.54 12.06
C ARG A 35 0.64 28.27 11.49
N LEU A 36 1.43 27.23 11.25
CA LEU A 36 0.93 25.96 10.71
C LEU A 36 -0.07 25.32 11.68
N ILE A 37 0.25 25.23 12.98
CA ILE A 37 -0.65 24.68 14.00
C ILE A 37 -1.95 25.50 14.09
N LEU A 38 -1.87 26.83 14.04
CA LEU A 38 -3.07 27.68 14.01
C LEU A 38 -3.95 27.37 12.78
N GLY A 39 -3.34 27.25 11.60
CA GLY A 39 -4.05 26.89 10.37
C GLY A 39 -4.69 25.49 10.44
N LEU A 40 -3.97 24.50 10.97
CA LEU A 40 -4.47 23.13 11.14
C LEU A 40 -5.60 23.06 12.19
N LYS A 41 -5.52 23.85 13.26
CA LYS A 41 -6.59 24.00 14.26
C LYS A 41 -7.86 24.59 13.64
N ILE A 42 -7.72 25.62 12.82
CA ILE A 42 -8.86 26.23 12.11
C ILE A 42 -9.49 25.24 11.12
N GLU A 43 -8.67 24.51 10.36
CA GLU A 43 -9.15 23.56 9.35
C GLU A 43 -9.83 22.34 9.98
N SER A 44 -9.23 21.76 11.02
CA SER A 44 -9.77 20.57 11.68
C SER A 44 -10.91 20.88 12.66
N GLY A 45 -11.03 22.15 13.11
CA GLY A 45 -11.96 22.53 14.18
C GLY A 45 -11.57 22.00 15.57
N VAL A 46 -10.39 21.40 15.70
CA VAL A 46 -9.90 20.78 16.93
C VAL A 46 -8.86 21.69 17.58
N ASP A 47 -8.98 21.89 18.89
CA ASP A 47 -7.95 22.58 19.66
C ASP A 47 -6.72 21.68 19.85
N ILE A 48 -5.75 21.84 18.94
CA ILE A 48 -4.53 21.04 18.87
C ILE A 48 -3.59 21.39 20.03
N GLN A 49 -3.38 20.43 20.92
CA GLN A 49 -2.37 20.49 21.98
C GLN A 49 -1.39 19.34 21.82
N ALA A 50 -0.11 19.61 22.06
CA ALA A 50 0.98 18.68 21.77
C ALA A 50 0.84 17.36 22.55
N GLU A 51 0.44 17.47 23.81
CA GLU A 51 0.38 16.39 24.78
C GLU A 51 -0.78 15.39 24.59
N ASN A 52 -1.86 15.77 23.88
CA ASN A 52 -3.08 14.96 23.83
C ASN A 52 -3.73 14.85 22.44
N THR A 53 -3.20 15.54 21.43
CA THR A 53 -3.80 15.58 20.10
C THR A 53 -2.93 14.85 19.08
N LEU A 54 -3.53 13.87 18.39
CA LEU A 54 -2.95 13.29 17.19
C LEU A 54 -3.35 14.12 15.97
N ILE A 55 -2.36 14.58 15.21
CA ILE A 55 -2.57 15.22 13.91
C ILE A 55 -2.47 14.15 12.82
N ILE A 56 -3.50 14.02 12.00
CA ILE A 56 -3.53 13.10 10.86
C ILE A 56 -3.52 13.91 9.57
N PHE A 57 -2.47 13.73 8.78
CA PHE A 57 -2.37 14.24 7.41
C PHE A 57 -2.75 13.12 6.44
N ASP A 58 -3.87 13.27 5.75
CA ASP A 58 -4.35 12.31 4.76
C ASP A 58 -4.15 12.83 3.35
N GLU A 59 -3.78 11.96 2.42
CA GLU A 59 -3.40 12.32 1.05
C GLU A 59 -2.29 13.40 1.00
N VAL A 60 -1.31 13.32 1.91
CA VAL A 60 -0.26 14.36 2.09
C VAL A 60 0.54 14.68 0.82
N GLN A 61 0.61 13.73 -0.12
CA GLN A 61 1.27 13.91 -1.41
C GLN A 61 0.61 14.99 -2.28
N GLU A 62 -0.67 15.29 -2.08
CA GLU A 62 -1.39 16.33 -2.83
C GLU A 62 -0.87 17.74 -2.52
N VAL A 63 -0.15 17.90 -1.40
CA VAL A 63 0.58 19.10 -1.04
C VAL A 63 2.02 18.73 -0.64
N PRO A 64 2.95 18.61 -1.61
CA PRO A 64 4.32 18.19 -1.36
C PRO A 64 5.07 19.01 -0.30
N GLN A 65 4.74 20.30 -0.15
CA GLN A 65 5.28 21.15 0.91
C GLN A 65 4.85 20.70 2.31
N ALA A 66 3.66 20.13 2.47
CA ALA A 66 3.21 19.56 3.73
C ALA A 66 4.06 18.35 4.13
N LEU A 67 4.41 17.49 3.17
CA LEU A 67 5.34 16.38 3.39
C LEU A 67 6.73 16.87 3.81
N SER A 68 7.28 17.89 3.13
CA SER A 68 8.57 18.48 3.50
C SER A 68 8.54 19.18 4.85
N SER A 69 7.38 19.73 5.25
CA SER A 69 7.21 20.40 6.54
C SER A 69 7.46 19.49 7.74
N LEU A 70 7.28 18.17 7.57
CA LEU A 70 7.46 17.18 8.65
C LEU A 70 8.87 17.23 9.26
N LYS A 71 9.89 17.57 8.45
CA LYS A 71 11.24 17.80 8.96
C LYS A 71 11.26 18.92 10.02
N TYR A 72 10.57 20.02 9.77
CA TYR A 72 10.54 21.18 10.66
C TYR A 72 9.68 20.93 11.90
N PHE A 73 8.61 20.13 11.79
CA PHE A 73 7.89 19.63 12.96
C PHE A 73 8.81 18.81 13.86
N TYR A 74 9.56 17.87 13.28
CA TYR A 74 10.53 17.08 14.06
C TYR A 74 11.63 17.95 14.70
N GLU A 75 12.19 18.92 13.97
CA GLU A 75 13.32 19.72 14.45
C GLU A 75 12.93 20.81 15.46
N ASN A 76 11.78 21.47 15.25
CA ASN A 76 11.41 22.67 16.00
C ASN A 76 10.23 22.43 16.97
N ALA A 77 9.45 21.37 16.77
CA ALA A 77 8.29 21.06 17.61
C ALA A 77 8.06 19.54 17.77
N PRO A 78 9.06 18.78 18.26
CA PRO A 78 9.00 17.33 18.38
C PRO A 78 7.91 16.82 19.32
N GLN A 79 7.29 17.71 20.11
CA GLN A 79 6.20 17.38 21.01
C GLN A 79 4.88 17.03 20.30
N PHE A 80 4.69 17.38 19.02
CA PHE A 80 3.46 17.06 18.30
C PHE A 80 3.49 15.65 17.71
N TYR A 81 2.42 14.90 17.93
CA TYR A 81 2.21 13.61 17.29
C TYR A 81 1.57 13.79 15.91
N ILE A 82 2.28 13.39 14.86
CA ILE A 82 1.82 13.50 13.48
C ILE A 82 1.90 12.13 12.81
N VAL A 83 0.78 11.70 12.22
CA VAL A 83 0.73 10.55 11.31
C VAL A 83 0.32 11.05 9.94
N ALA A 84 1.12 10.73 8.92
CA ALA A 84 0.83 11.07 7.54
C ALA A 84 0.53 9.80 6.73
N ALA A 85 -0.47 9.90 5.86
CA ALA A 85 -0.87 8.89 4.91
C ALA A 85 -0.85 9.46 3.50
N GLY A 86 -0.51 8.58 2.57
CA GLY A 86 -0.50 8.89 1.15
C GLY A 86 -0.30 7.64 0.32
N SER A 87 -0.76 7.69 -0.92
CA SER A 87 -0.52 6.60 -1.87
C SER A 87 0.98 6.47 -2.16
N LEU A 88 1.50 5.23 -2.13
CA LEU A 88 2.88 4.92 -2.53
C LEU A 88 3.20 5.45 -3.94
N LEU A 89 2.24 5.38 -4.87
CA LEU A 89 2.38 5.99 -6.20
C LEU A 89 2.72 7.48 -6.11
N GLY A 90 1.95 8.22 -5.33
CA GLY A 90 2.16 9.65 -5.15
C GLY A 90 3.48 9.95 -4.47
N VAL A 91 3.73 9.34 -3.31
CA VAL A 91 4.92 9.64 -2.50
C VAL A 91 6.22 9.28 -3.22
N SER A 92 6.26 8.17 -3.97
CA SER A 92 7.47 7.73 -4.67
C SER A 92 7.78 8.51 -5.95
N LEU A 93 6.79 9.14 -6.58
CA LEU A 93 6.94 9.82 -7.88
C LEU A 93 7.20 11.33 -7.76
N HIS A 94 7.07 11.94 -6.57
CA HIS A 94 7.32 13.38 -6.42
C HIS A 94 8.81 13.73 -6.47
N HIS A 95 9.27 14.19 -7.64
CA HIS A 95 10.66 14.60 -7.89
C HIS A 95 10.97 16.06 -7.52
N GLN A 96 9.98 16.84 -7.06
CA GLN A 96 10.09 18.31 -7.01
C GLN A 96 10.38 18.89 -5.63
N VAL A 97 10.34 18.10 -4.54
CA VAL A 97 10.56 18.63 -3.19
C VAL A 97 11.44 17.69 -2.37
N SER A 98 12.21 18.25 -1.42
CA SER A 98 13.05 17.46 -0.54
C SER A 98 12.20 16.57 0.37
N PHE A 99 12.48 15.27 0.31
CA PHE A 99 11.88 14.30 1.23
C PHE A 99 12.53 14.44 2.62
N PRO A 100 11.76 14.37 3.73
CA PRO A 100 12.28 14.53 5.10
C PRO A 100 13.07 13.29 5.60
N VAL A 101 14.15 12.92 4.90
CA VAL A 101 14.97 11.74 5.21
C VAL A 101 15.54 11.81 6.63
N GLY A 102 15.34 10.73 7.40
CA GLY A 102 15.82 10.62 8.78
C GLY A 102 15.02 11.42 9.81
N LYS A 103 13.87 11.97 9.43
CA LYS A 103 12.97 12.78 10.28
C LYS A 103 11.56 12.19 10.38
N VAL A 104 11.30 11.15 9.59
CA VAL A 104 10.03 10.43 9.54
C VAL A 104 10.32 8.94 9.53
N ASP A 105 9.45 8.18 10.17
CA ASP A 105 9.42 6.73 10.09
C ASP A 105 8.37 6.30 9.07
N PHE A 106 8.70 5.27 8.29
CA PHE A 106 7.78 4.69 7.32
C PHE A 106 7.16 3.42 7.86
N LEU A 107 5.84 3.33 7.76
CA LEU A 107 5.08 2.11 8.03
C LEU A 107 4.36 1.70 6.75
N PRO A 108 4.94 0.81 5.92
CA PRO A 108 4.24 0.29 4.75
C PRO A 108 3.07 -0.57 5.20
N LEU A 109 1.89 -0.31 4.63
CA LEU A 109 0.69 -1.11 4.85
C LEU A 109 0.45 -2.02 3.65
N TYR A 110 0.12 -3.27 3.92
CA TYR A 110 -0.16 -4.31 2.92
C TYR A 110 -1.60 -4.80 3.07
N PRO A 111 -2.13 -5.53 2.07
CA PRO A 111 -3.34 -6.33 2.26
C PRO A 111 -3.17 -7.26 3.47
N MET A 112 -4.29 -7.61 4.09
CA MET A 112 -4.33 -8.50 5.24
C MET A 112 -3.64 -9.82 4.92
N ASP A 113 -2.74 -10.24 5.80
CA ASP A 113 -2.16 -11.58 5.73
C ASP A 113 -3.18 -12.65 6.14
N PHE A 114 -2.76 -13.92 6.09
CA PHE A 114 -3.66 -15.01 6.46
C PHE A 114 -4.06 -14.99 7.95
N HIS A 115 -3.18 -14.55 8.86
CA HIS A 115 -3.50 -14.47 10.29
C HIS A 115 -4.51 -13.35 10.57
N GLU A 116 -4.35 -12.20 9.91
CA GLU A 116 -5.28 -11.08 9.96
C GLU A 116 -6.63 -11.46 9.38
N PHE A 117 -6.64 -12.19 8.26
CA PHE A 117 -7.87 -12.74 7.68
C PHE A 117 -8.61 -13.68 8.65
N LEU A 118 -7.90 -14.61 9.29
CA LEU A 118 -8.47 -15.49 10.32
C LEU A 118 -9.01 -14.70 11.51
N THR A 119 -8.28 -13.66 11.94
CA THR A 119 -8.69 -12.78 13.03
C THR A 119 -9.97 -12.02 12.67
N ALA A 120 -10.08 -11.51 11.43
CA ALA A 120 -11.26 -10.84 10.93
C ALA A 120 -12.48 -11.78 10.86
N LEU A 121 -12.26 -13.08 10.61
CA LEU A 121 -13.29 -14.13 10.69
C LEU A 121 -13.59 -14.63 12.12
N SER A 122 -13.08 -13.95 13.15
CA SER A 122 -13.22 -14.34 14.56
C SER A 122 -12.72 -15.76 14.84
N LYS A 123 -11.59 -16.15 14.24
CA LYS A 123 -10.92 -17.44 14.44
C LYS A 123 -9.63 -17.30 15.26
N GLN A 124 -9.67 -16.54 16.35
CA GLN A 124 -8.48 -16.25 17.16
C GLN A 124 -7.80 -17.52 17.71
N ASP A 125 -8.57 -18.56 18.06
CA ASP A 125 -8.00 -19.83 18.55
C ASP A 125 -7.14 -20.54 17.51
N LEU A 126 -7.52 -20.46 16.21
CA LEU A 126 -6.72 -21.01 15.12
C LEU A 126 -5.44 -20.20 14.89
N VAL A 127 -5.48 -18.88 15.08
CA VAL A 127 -4.29 -18.02 15.01
C VAL A 127 -3.34 -18.36 16.16
N LYS A 128 -3.86 -18.42 17.39
CA LYS A 128 -3.08 -18.78 18.59
C LYS A 128 -2.41 -20.14 18.44
N LEU A 129 -3.09 -21.10 17.84
CA LEU A 129 -2.51 -22.42 17.57
C LEU A 129 -1.30 -22.35 16.61
N LEU A 130 -1.36 -21.50 15.57
CA LEU A 130 -0.23 -21.27 14.66
C LEU A 130 0.95 -20.60 15.38
N GLU A 131 0.67 -19.64 16.27
CA GLU A 131 1.69 -18.95 17.08
C GLU A 131 2.41 -19.89 18.05
N LEU A 132 1.66 -20.81 18.68
CA LEU A 132 2.19 -21.86 19.56
C LEU A 132 3.06 -22.87 18.80
N LYS A 133 2.89 -22.98 17.47
CA LYS A 133 3.59 -23.93 16.61
C LYS A 133 3.42 -25.39 17.06
N ASP A 134 2.26 -25.73 17.62
CA ASP A 134 1.91 -27.11 17.95
C ASP A 134 1.52 -27.86 16.67
N TRP A 135 2.52 -28.40 15.98
CA TRP A 135 2.35 -29.08 14.69
C TRP A 135 1.44 -30.31 14.78
N SER A 136 1.41 -30.99 15.92
CA SER A 136 0.55 -32.15 16.13
C SER A 136 -0.92 -31.73 16.13
N LEU A 137 -1.26 -30.67 16.87
CA LEU A 137 -2.63 -30.15 16.91
C LEU A 137 -3.02 -29.40 15.63
N ILE A 138 -2.09 -28.67 15.01
CA ILE A 138 -2.29 -28.07 13.67
C ILE A 138 -2.64 -29.16 12.65
N SER A 139 -1.92 -30.28 12.67
CA SER A 139 -2.16 -31.42 11.77
C SER A 139 -3.56 -32.02 11.99
N ALA A 140 -4.01 -32.11 13.24
CA ALA A 140 -5.37 -32.56 13.55
C ALA A 140 -6.46 -31.63 12.99
N MET A 141 -6.18 -30.32 12.89
CA MET A 141 -7.08 -29.30 12.34
C MET A 141 -6.82 -28.96 10.86
N LYS A 142 -6.01 -29.78 10.17
CA LYS A 142 -5.53 -29.52 8.79
C LYS A 142 -6.64 -29.18 7.81
N THR A 143 -7.76 -29.92 7.84
CA THR A 143 -8.88 -29.71 6.92
C THR A 143 -9.45 -28.30 7.05
N THR A 144 -9.65 -27.84 8.29
CA THR A 144 -10.14 -26.49 8.59
C THR A 144 -9.18 -25.41 8.06
N TYR A 145 -7.87 -25.56 8.28
CA TYR A 145 -6.89 -24.63 7.73
C TYR A 145 -6.87 -24.61 6.21
N ILE A 146 -6.99 -25.79 5.55
CA ILE A 146 -7.03 -25.87 4.08
C ILE A 146 -8.25 -25.14 3.53
N ASP A 147 -9.43 -25.32 4.13
CA ASP A 147 -10.65 -24.69 3.66
C ASP A 147 -10.62 -23.17 3.86
N LEU A 148 -10.11 -22.70 5.01
CA LEU A 148 -9.90 -21.28 5.27
C LEU A 148 -8.85 -20.67 4.34
N LEU A 149 -7.78 -21.40 4.03
CA LEU A 149 -6.75 -20.94 3.11
C LEU A 149 -7.26 -20.84 1.67
N ARG A 150 -8.08 -21.80 1.23
CA ARG A 150 -8.77 -21.73 -0.08
C ARG A 150 -9.69 -20.51 -0.16
N LEU A 151 -10.43 -20.26 0.92
CA LEU A 151 -11.29 -19.09 1.01
C LEU A 151 -10.47 -17.79 0.96
N TYR A 152 -9.34 -17.71 1.68
CA TYR A 152 -8.41 -16.59 1.62
C TYR A 152 -7.84 -16.39 0.21
N TYR A 153 -7.50 -17.45 -0.52
CA TYR A 153 -7.05 -17.34 -1.92
C TYR A 153 -8.13 -16.79 -2.86
N PHE A 154 -9.40 -16.99 -2.52
CA PHE A 154 -10.52 -16.44 -3.29
C PHE A 154 -10.81 -14.98 -2.93
N VAL A 155 -10.88 -14.67 -1.62
CA VAL A 155 -11.25 -13.36 -1.09
C VAL A 155 -10.10 -12.37 -1.16
N GLY A 156 -8.89 -12.83 -0.88
CA GLY A 156 -7.68 -12.01 -0.76
C GLY A 156 -7.51 -11.38 0.61
N GLY A 157 -6.50 -10.52 0.70
CA GLY A 157 -6.21 -9.67 1.85
C GLY A 157 -6.76 -8.25 1.72
N MET A 158 -7.29 -7.83 0.55
CA MET A 158 -7.80 -6.46 0.41
C MET A 158 -8.88 -6.16 1.46
N PRO A 159 -8.71 -5.13 2.33
CA PRO A 159 -9.61 -4.91 3.46
C PRO A 159 -11.08 -4.75 3.07
N GLU A 160 -11.37 -4.10 1.94
CA GLU A 160 -12.75 -3.96 1.42
C GLU A 160 -13.34 -5.31 0.99
N ALA A 161 -12.54 -6.16 0.34
CA ALA A 161 -12.97 -7.50 -0.07
C ALA A 161 -13.23 -8.41 1.14
N VAL A 162 -12.34 -8.36 2.14
CA VAL A 162 -12.50 -9.10 3.41
C VAL A 162 -13.74 -8.61 4.17
N LYS A 163 -13.97 -7.30 4.23
CA LYS A 163 -15.15 -6.71 4.89
C LYS A 163 -16.45 -7.18 4.24
N VAL A 164 -16.55 -7.06 2.91
CA VAL A 164 -17.75 -7.52 2.17
C VAL A 164 -17.97 -9.00 2.39
N PHE A 165 -16.92 -9.81 2.35
CA PHE A 165 -17.04 -11.24 2.64
C PHE A 165 -17.60 -11.50 4.05
N ILE A 166 -17.10 -10.81 5.07
CA ILE A 166 -17.58 -10.96 6.45
C ILE A 166 -19.05 -10.60 6.57
N GLU A 167 -19.47 -9.48 5.95
CA GLU A 167 -20.83 -8.95 6.03
C GLU A 167 -21.85 -9.80 5.27
N THR A 168 -21.49 -10.31 4.09
CA THR A 168 -22.47 -10.90 3.17
C THR A 168 -22.27 -12.39 2.93
N GLN A 169 -21.09 -12.93 3.25
CA GLN A 169 -20.67 -14.30 2.91
C GLN A 169 -20.82 -14.62 1.42
N ASN A 170 -20.92 -13.60 0.57
CA ASN A 170 -21.22 -13.73 -0.85
C ASN A 170 -19.95 -13.52 -1.68
N VAL A 171 -19.49 -14.61 -2.29
CA VAL A 171 -18.30 -14.63 -3.15
C VAL A 171 -18.46 -13.80 -4.43
N ASP A 172 -19.66 -13.64 -4.96
CA ASP A 172 -19.89 -12.85 -6.18
C ASP A 172 -19.80 -11.34 -5.91
N GLU A 173 -20.23 -10.90 -4.74
CA GLU A 173 -20.07 -9.51 -4.30
C GLU A 173 -18.60 -9.17 -4.05
N VAL A 174 -17.87 -10.08 -3.39
CA VAL A 174 -16.41 -9.98 -3.25
C VAL A 174 -15.74 -9.83 -4.61
N ARG A 175 -16.17 -10.61 -5.61
CA ARG A 175 -15.64 -10.52 -6.98
C ARG A 175 -15.94 -9.17 -7.62
N GLN A 176 -17.10 -8.57 -7.34
CA GLN A 176 -17.42 -7.23 -7.83
C GLN A 176 -16.49 -6.18 -7.21
N VAL A 177 -16.24 -6.24 -5.90
CA VAL A 177 -15.30 -5.35 -5.20
C VAL A 177 -13.90 -5.48 -5.81
N GLN A 178 -13.41 -6.72 -5.97
CA GLN A 178 -12.08 -6.96 -6.55
C GLN A 178 -11.97 -6.37 -7.96
N ARG A 179 -13.00 -6.54 -8.82
CA ARG A 179 -13.02 -5.92 -10.17
C ARG A 179 -12.99 -4.40 -10.09
N ASN A 180 -13.77 -3.80 -9.19
CA ASN A 180 -13.80 -2.35 -9.00
C ASN A 180 -12.44 -1.82 -8.55
N LEU A 181 -11.78 -2.50 -7.59
CA LEU A 181 -10.44 -2.13 -7.11
C LEU A 181 -9.41 -2.20 -8.24
N LEU A 182 -9.41 -3.29 -9.04
CA LEU A 182 -8.50 -3.42 -10.18
C LEU A 182 -8.70 -2.30 -11.21
N MET A 183 -9.96 -1.93 -11.49
CA MET A 183 -10.27 -0.80 -12.38
C MET A 183 -9.84 0.53 -11.77
N ALA A 184 -10.04 0.75 -10.47
CA ALA A 184 -9.65 1.97 -9.78
C ALA A 184 -8.12 2.17 -9.83
N TYR A 185 -7.33 1.13 -9.54
CA TYR A 185 -5.88 1.19 -9.68
C TYR A 185 -5.44 1.52 -11.12
N GLU A 186 -6.10 0.95 -12.13
CA GLU A 186 -5.77 1.22 -13.53
C GLU A 186 -6.05 2.67 -13.96
N GLN A 187 -7.12 3.27 -13.42
CA GLN A 187 -7.43 4.68 -13.65
C GLN A 187 -6.39 5.58 -12.96
N ASP A 188 -5.99 5.24 -11.74
CA ASP A 188 -5.05 6.03 -10.93
C ASP A 188 -3.64 6.13 -11.55
N PHE A 189 -3.24 5.15 -12.38
CA PHE A 189 -1.98 5.24 -13.13
C PHE A 189 -1.83 6.52 -13.95
N SER A 190 -2.94 7.02 -14.52
CA SER A 190 -2.92 8.24 -15.33
C SER A 190 -2.82 9.52 -14.51
N LYS A 191 -3.15 9.47 -13.21
CA LYS A 191 -2.98 10.60 -12.28
C LYS A 191 -1.51 10.83 -11.97
N HIS A 192 -0.74 9.75 -11.85
CA HIS A 192 0.64 9.78 -11.36
C HIS A 192 1.72 9.67 -12.45
N ILE A 193 1.38 9.19 -13.65
CA ILE A 193 2.33 9.03 -14.76
C ILE A 193 1.95 9.99 -15.89
N HIS A 194 2.78 11.02 -16.10
CA HIS A 194 2.52 12.06 -17.10
C HIS A 194 2.78 11.61 -18.55
N ASP A 195 3.65 10.61 -18.76
CA ASP A 195 3.93 10.08 -20.09
C ASP A 195 2.88 9.02 -20.50
N GLY A 196 2.03 9.38 -21.47
CA GLY A 196 0.98 8.51 -21.99
C GLY A 196 1.49 7.19 -22.56
N GLN A 197 2.71 7.15 -23.13
CA GLN A 197 3.29 5.89 -23.61
C GLN A 197 3.67 4.96 -22.45
N THR A 198 4.24 5.51 -21.38
CA THR A 198 4.53 4.77 -20.15
C THR A 198 3.25 4.26 -19.50
N VAL A 199 2.18 5.05 -19.45
CA VAL A 199 0.87 4.60 -18.93
C VAL A 199 0.36 3.38 -19.71
N GLN A 200 0.42 3.39 -21.04
CA GLN A 200 -0.01 2.25 -21.86
C GLN A 200 0.82 0.99 -21.56
N LYS A 201 2.14 1.15 -21.39
CA LYS A 201 3.03 0.04 -21.02
C LYS A 201 2.75 -0.49 -19.62
N VAL A 202 2.46 0.38 -18.66
CA VAL A 202 2.04 0.00 -17.30
C VAL A 202 0.77 -0.83 -17.35
N ARG A 203 -0.26 -0.37 -18.09
CA ARG A 203 -1.51 -1.11 -18.29
C ARG A 203 -1.27 -2.48 -18.95
N SER A 204 -0.41 -2.52 -19.96
CA SER A 204 -0.04 -3.78 -20.63
C SER A 204 0.62 -4.78 -19.67
N ILE A 205 1.58 -4.35 -18.84
CA ILE A 205 2.15 -5.20 -17.79
C ILE A 205 1.06 -5.63 -16.80
N TRP A 206 0.28 -4.66 -16.31
CA TRP A 206 -0.76 -4.85 -15.28
C TRP A 206 -1.77 -5.93 -15.68
N ALA A 207 -2.27 -5.88 -16.91
CA ALA A 207 -3.24 -6.82 -17.47
C ALA A 207 -2.64 -8.20 -17.78
N SER A 208 -1.33 -8.28 -18.08
CA SER A 208 -0.68 -9.54 -18.42
C SER A 208 -0.35 -10.45 -17.23
N ILE A 209 -0.35 -9.90 -16.00
CA ILE A 209 0.10 -10.63 -14.80
C ILE A 209 -0.62 -11.96 -14.59
N PRO A 210 -1.97 -12.04 -14.62
CA PRO A 210 -2.68 -13.30 -14.43
C PRO A 210 -2.29 -14.35 -15.48
N GLU A 211 -2.28 -13.97 -16.76
CA GLU A 211 -1.93 -14.88 -17.87
C GLU A 211 -0.49 -15.40 -17.72
N GLN A 212 0.45 -14.56 -17.29
CA GLN A 212 1.84 -14.97 -17.10
C GLN A 212 2.03 -15.89 -15.90
N LEU A 213 1.21 -15.76 -14.85
CA LEU A 213 1.26 -16.63 -13.67
C LEU A 213 0.56 -17.98 -13.88
N ALA A 214 -0.41 -18.05 -14.80
CA ALA A 214 -1.12 -19.27 -15.16
C ALA A 214 -0.26 -20.25 -16.00
N LYS A 215 0.85 -19.79 -16.57
CA LYS A 215 1.76 -20.61 -17.39
C LYS A 215 2.54 -21.60 -16.53
N GLU A 216 2.86 -22.76 -17.12
CA GLU A 216 3.79 -23.72 -16.50
C GLU A 216 5.13 -23.05 -16.15
N ASN A 217 5.66 -22.28 -17.09
CA ASN A 217 6.81 -21.42 -16.85
C ASN A 217 6.36 -20.03 -16.41
N LYS A 218 6.41 -19.78 -15.11
CA LYS A 218 6.01 -18.51 -14.46
C LYS A 218 7.03 -17.37 -14.63
N LYS A 219 8.08 -17.56 -15.44
CA LYS A 219 9.03 -16.48 -15.77
C LYS A 219 8.28 -15.38 -16.53
N PHE A 220 8.50 -14.13 -16.14
CA PHE A 220 7.92 -12.98 -16.83
C PHE A 220 8.59 -12.77 -18.21
N ILE A 221 7.78 -12.60 -19.27
CA ILE A 221 8.26 -12.54 -20.67
C ILE A 221 7.71 -11.28 -21.37
N TYR A 222 8.57 -10.27 -21.53
CA TYR A 222 8.21 -9.00 -22.20
C TYR A 222 7.76 -9.16 -23.67
N ALA A 223 8.31 -10.12 -24.41
CA ALA A 223 7.99 -10.34 -25.82
C ALA A 223 6.51 -10.73 -26.07
N GLN A 224 5.78 -11.09 -25.00
CA GLN A 224 4.37 -11.44 -25.06
C GLN A 224 3.45 -10.22 -24.87
N LEU A 225 3.97 -9.12 -24.32
CA LEU A 225 3.21 -7.88 -24.16
C LEU A 225 2.94 -7.23 -25.51
N GLN A 226 3.98 -7.19 -26.36
CA GLN A 226 3.91 -6.69 -27.72
C GLN A 226 5.01 -7.34 -28.57
N LYS A 227 4.69 -7.73 -29.81
CA LYS A 227 5.69 -8.31 -30.71
C LYS A 227 6.79 -7.28 -31.01
N GLY A 228 8.05 -7.70 -30.87
CA GLY A 228 9.22 -6.87 -31.18
C GLY A 228 9.74 -6.01 -30.02
N THR A 229 9.03 -5.96 -28.88
CA THR A 229 9.49 -5.17 -27.73
C THR A 229 10.53 -5.91 -26.90
N ARG A 230 11.47 -5.15 -26.35
CA ARG A 230 12.55 -5.60 -25.48
C ARG A 230 12.25 -5.22 -24.03
N SER A 231 12.97 -5.85 -23.09
CA SER A 231 12.85 -5.52 -21.67
C SER A 231 13.07 -4.04 -21.36
N LYS A 232 14.02 -3.41 -22.07
CA LYS A 232 14.32 -1.97 -21.93
C LYS A 232 13.12 -1.08 -22.23
N ASP A 233 12.23 -1.51 -23.12
CA ASP A 233 11.06 -0.70 -23.50
C ASP A 233 10.05 -0.59 -22.36
N TYR A 234 10.05 -1.56 -21.44
CA TYR A 234 9.11 -1.69 -20.32
C TYR A 234 9.75 -1.45 -18.94
N GLU A 235 11.04 -1.13 -18.88
CA GLU A 235 11.79 -1.01 -17.63
C GLU A 235 11.21 0.07 -16.72
N ILE A 236 10.94 1.26 -17.27
CA ILE A 236 10.33 2.38 -16.54
C ILE A 236 8.93 1.99 -16.06
N ALA A 237 8.11 1.41 -16.94
CA ALA A 237 6.74 1.00 -16.59
C ALA A 237 6.72 -0.05 -15.47
N LEU A 238 7.61 -1.05 -15.53
CA LEU A 238 7.73 -2.05 -14.48
C LEU A 238 8.22 -1.41 -13.18
N GLN A 239 9.14 -0.45 -13.24
CA GLN A 239 9.64 0.24 -12.06
C GLN A 239 8.52 1.05 -11.39
N CYS A 240 7.70 1.79 -12.14
CA CYS A 240 6.52 2.48 -11.59
C CYS A 240 5.57 1.52 -10.85
N LEU A 241 5.31 0.33 -11.42
CA LEU A 241 4.47 -0.67 -10.76
C LEU A 241 5.12 -1.24 -9.48
N LYS A 242 6.45 -1.35 -9.42
CA LYS A 242 7.15 -1.80 -8.21
C LYS A 242 7.15 -0.73 -7.13
N ASP A 243 7.44 0.52 -7.50
CA ASP A 243 7.52 1.65 -6.57
C ASP A 243 6.15 1.97 -5.97
N SER A 244 5.07 1.75 -6.74
CA SER A 244 3.70 1.81 -6.22
C SER A 244 3.31 0.72 -5.23
N GLY A 245 4.16 -0.31 -5.06
CA GLY A 245 3.83 -1.50 -4.29
C GLY A 245 2.78 -2.42 -4.94
N LEU A 246 2.26 -2.07 -6.12
CA LEU A 246 1.16 -2.82 -6.74
C LEU A 246 1.60 -4.16 -7.34
N VAL A 247 2.91 -4.35 -7.55
CA VAL A 247 3.49 -5.61 -7.98
C VAL A 247 4.77 -5.95 -7.22
N HIS A 248 5.02 -7.25 -7.08
CA HIS A 248 6.22 -7.79 -6.46
C HIS A 248 7.01 -8.63 -7.47
N SER A 249 8.25 -8.23 -7.72
CA SER A 249 9.17 -8.99 -8.57
C SER A 249 9.99 -9.94 -7.71
N VAL A 250 9.89 -11.23 -7.98
CA VAL A 250 10.66 -12.28 -7.32
C VAL A 250 11.73 -12.79 -8.29
N PRO A 251 12.98 -12.30 -8.20
CA PRO A 251 14.06 -12.74 -9.07
C PRO A 251 14.46 -14.18 -8.78
N ARG A 252 14.87 -14.90 -9.82
CA ARG A 252 15.43 -16.23 -9.69
C ARG A 252 16.83 -16.10 -9.11
N VAL A 253 17.09 -16.89 -8.07
CA VAL A 253 18.41 -16.98 -7.45
C VAL A 253 19.10 -18.24 -7.97
N LYS A 254 20.32 -18.10 -8.50
CA LYS A 254 21.12 -19.23 -9.01
C LYS A 254 21.70 -20.09 -7.90
N LYS A 255 22.03 -19.49 -6.75
CA LYS A 255 22.62 -20.16 -5.58
C LYS A 255 22.00 -19.61 -4.29
N PRO A 256 21.52 -20.45 -3.37
CA PRO A 256 20.86 -20.02 -2.13
C PRO A 256 21.87 -19.55 -1.07
N HIS A 257 22.68 -18.54 -1.38
CA HIS A 257 23.68 -17.95 -0.47
C HIS A 257 23.34 -16.50 -0.15
N LEU A 258 23.71 -16.05 1.05
CA LEU A 258 23.49 -14.68 1.49
C LEU A 258 24.65 -13.76 1.06
N PRO A 259 24.37 -12.48 0.73
CA PRO A 259 23.03 -11.93 0.47
C PRO A 259 22.48 -12.46 -0.87
N LEU A 260 21.20 -12.84 -0.90
CA LEU A 260 20.56 -13.45 -2.08
C LEU A 260 20.67 -12.57 -3.34
N SER A 261 20.73 -11.25 -3.17
CA SER A 261 20.84 -10.25 -4.24
C SER A 261 22.02 -10.49 -5.18
N VAL A 262 23.16 -10.95 -4.66
CA VAL A 262 24.38 -11.21 -5.46
C VAL A 262 24.22 -12.40 -6.41
N TYR A 263 23.30 -13.31 -6.09
CA TYR A 263 23.08 -14.54 -6.85
C TYR A 263 21.84 -14.49 -7.74
N GLN A 264 21.21 -13.32 -7.87
CA GLN A 264 20.04 -13.12 -8.72
C GLN A 264 20.42 -13.13 -10.21
N ASP A 265 19.47 -13.48 -11.06
CA ASP A 265 19.57 -13.28 -12.50
C ASP A 265 18.36 -12.54 -13.07
N ASN A 266 18.38 -12.31 -14.38
CA ASN A 266 17.37 -11.50 -15.05
C ASN A 266 16.00 -12.20 -15.18
N ALA A 267 15.88 -13.49 -14.85
CA ALA A 267 14.60 -14.17 -14.82
C ALA A 267 13.91 -13.87 -13.50
N PHE A 268 12.66 -13.44 -13.56
CA PHE A 268 11.86 -13.16 -12.36
C PHE A 268 10.41 -13.60 -12.59
N LYS A 269 9.69 -13.78 -11.50
CA LYS A 269 8.22 -13.89 -11.49
C LYS A 269 7.66 -12.53 -11.05
N LEU A 270 6.51 -12.14 -11.60
CA LEU A 270 5.84 -10.91 -11.21
C LEU A 270 4.48 -11.25 -10.58
N TYR A 271 4.28 -10.82 -9.35
CA TYR A 271 3.05 -11.02 -8.58
C TYR A 271 2.34 -9.69 -8.38
N GLY A 272 1.01 -9.72 -8.23
CA GLY A 272 0.26 -8.55 -7.79
C GLY A 272 0.44 -8.28 -6.29
N LEU A 273 -0.09 -7.14 -5.84
CA LEU A 273 -0.14 -6.75 -4.42
C LEU A 273 -0.87 -7.77 -3.55
N ASP A 274 -1.95 -8.37 -4.07
CA ASP A 274 -2.77 -9.33 -3.35
C ASP A 274 -2.87 -10.67 -4.11
N VAL A 275 -3.14 -11.74 -3.36
CA VAL A 275 -3.20 -13.13 -3.82
C VAL A 275 -4.23 -13.33 -4.93
N VAL A 276 -5.29 -12.51 -4.92
CA VAL A 276 -6.42 -12.57 -5.85
C VAL A 276 -6.02 -12.27 -7.29
N LYS A 277 -4.96 -11.48 -7.51
CA LYS A 277 -4.59 -11.03 -8.86
C LYS A 277 -4.02 -12.15 -9.75
N ALA A 278 -3.99 -13.39 -9.27
CA ALA A 278 -3.53 -14.55 -10.02
C ALA A 278 -4.68 -15.44 -10.57
N LEU A 279 -5.95 -14.99 -10.49
CA LEU A 279 -7.13 -15.69 -11.02
C LEU A 279 -7.64 -15.08 -12.31
#